data_AF-A0A969F163-F1
#
_entry.id   AF-A0A969F163-F1
#
_cell.length_a   1.000
_cell.length_b   1.000
_cell.length_c   1.000
_cell.angle_alpha   90.00
_cell.angle_beta   90.00
_cell.angle_gamma   90.00
#
_symmetry.space_group_name_H-M   'P 1'
#
loop_
_entity.id
_entity.type
_entity.pdbx_description
1 polymer ?
#
loop_
_entity_poly.entity_id
_entity_poly.type
_entity_poly.pdbx_seq_one_letter_code
_entity_poly.pdbx_strand_id
1 'polypeptide(L)'
;MTMFNHGVSSLFPGDVGLVDLGADSYLAIPLKNAQKAVIGHLALIDTKERQWDGWDISALQLFALRATTEMERRRFEMELTTANQVLEQRVAERTRELAVLNDQLLREIRRERELSNELAESEALFRSLFDDSPMSVWEVDLSAAKPLIETLALNGVELRSRLDRDPERQQRLLDAFVVRRINRATLALYQVADPRTLFDVRAVTTDAATAFGLSTIAHWPMAPTVVPERSITCRRGVSCATCSFRGPYRRTTVPIGRGCSLLSLI
;
A
#
# COMPACT_ATOMS: atom_id res chain seq x y z
N MET A 1 -35.80 -28.36 -50.95
CA MET A 1 -36.83 -29.38 -50.72
C MET A 1 -36.32 -30.62 -51.41
N THR A 2 -36.46 -31.77 -50.76
CA THR A 2 -36.01 -33.06 -51.28
C THR A 2 -37.20 -34.01 -51.22
N MET A 3 -37.44 -34.75 -52.29
CA MET A 3 -38.62 -35.61 -52.40
C MET A 3 -38.27 -36.87 -53.19
N PHE A 4 -38.68 -38.00 -52.64
CA PHE A 4 -38.62 -39.33 -53.24
C PHE A 4 -39.97 -40.01 -53.05
N ASN A 5 -40.59 -40.46 -54.14
CA ASN A 5 -41.90 -41.12 -54.07
C ASN A 5 -41.79 -42.60 -53.70
N HIS A 6 -40.63 -43.22 -53.94
CA HIS A 6 -40.31 -44.61 -53.57
C HIS A 6 -38.78 -44.81 -53.56
N GLY A 7 -38.33 -45.96 -53.03
CA GLY A 7 -36.96 -46.45 -53.10
C GLY A 7 -35.91 -45.63 -52.35
N VAL A 8 -36.28 -44.74 -51.41
CA VAL A 8 -35.31 -43.83 -50.78
C VAL A 8 -34.18 -44.58 -50.06
N SER A 9 -34.48 -45.67 -49.34
CA SER A 9 -33.45 -46.46 -48.66
C SER A 9 -32.51 -47.18 -49.62
N SER A 10 -32.99 -47.57 -50.80
CA SER A 10 -32.16 -48.17 -51.84
C SER A 10 -31.24 -47.15 -52.52
N LEU A 11 -31.65 -45.88 -52.59
CA LEU A 11 -30.85 -44.77 -53.10
C LEU A 11 -29.77 -44.34 -52.09
N PHE A 12 -30.04 -44.47 -50.80
CA PHE A 12 -29.13 -44.08 -49.71
C PHE A 12 -28.87 -45.24 -48.74
N PRO A 13 -28.22 -46.34 -49.18
CA PRO A 13 -28.03 -47.54 -48.37
C PRO A 13 -27.08 -47.33 -47.17
N GLY A 14 -26.30 -46.23 -47.16
CA GLY A 14 -25.43 -45.86 -46.04
C GLY A 14 -26.16 -45.09 -44.93
N ASP A 15 -27.39 -44.64 -45.16
CA ASP A 15 -28.22 -44.02 -44.12
C ASP A 15 -28.95 -45.10 -43.33
N VAL A 16 -28.31 -45.57 -42.26
CA VAL A 16 -28.81 -46.65 -41.39
C VAL A 16 -30.22 -46.33 -40.88
N GLY A 17 -30.53 -45.06 -40.62
CA GLY A 17 -31.85 -44.65 -40.14
C GLY A 17 -32.96 -44.91 -41.15
N LEU A 18 -32.74 -44.55 -42.42
CA LEU A 18 -33.70 -44.80 -43.49
C LEU A 18 -33.89 -46.31 -43.74
N VAL A 19 -32.78 -47.05 -43.77
CA VAL A 19 -32.78 -48.50 -44.01
C VAL A 19 -33.50 -49.25 -42.88
N ASP A 20 -33.18 -48.96 -41.63
CA ASP A 20 -33.79 -49.61 -40.46
C ASP A 20 -35.29 -49.29 -40.34
N LEU A 21 -35.69 -48.08 -40.74
CA LEU A 21 -37.09 -47.68 -40.83
C LEU A 21 -37.85 -48.37 -41.97
N GLY A 22 -37.15 -49.03 -42.90
CA GLY A 22 -37.76 -49.57 -44.12
C GLY A 22 -38.35 -48.46 -45.00
N ALA A 23 -37.72 -47.28 -45.01
CA ALA A 23 -38.25 -46.11 -45.69
C ALA A 23 -38.29 -46.34 -47.21
N ASP A 24 -39.47 -46.15 -47.81
CA ASP A 24 -39.67 -46.24 -49.25
C ASP A 24 -39.87 -44.84 -49.83
N SER A 25 -40.78 -44.05 -49.27
CA SER A 25 -41.01 -42.66 -49.69
C SER A 25 -40.56 -41.64 -48.64
N TYR A 26 -40.16 -40.45 -49.12
CA TYR A 26 -39.57 -39.40 -48.30
C TYR A 26 -39.90 -38.02 -48.86
N LEU A 27 -40.42 -37.12 -48.03
CA LEU A 27 -40.61 -35.71 -48.35
C LEU A 27 -40.01 -34.85 -47.26
N ALA A 28 -39.01 -34.04 -47.59
CA ALA A 28 -38.38 -33.13 -46.64
C ALA A 28 -38.35 -31.68 -47.08
N ILE A 29 -38.62 -30.81 -46.12
CA ILE A 29 -38.65 -29.37 -46.28
C ILE A 29 -37.64 -28.74 -45.31
N PRO A 30 -36.78 -27.83 -45.78
CA PRO A 30 -35.79 -27.18 -44.92
C PRO A 30 -36.47 -26.30 -43.88
N LEU A 31 -36.01 -26.40 -42.63
CA LEU A 31 -36.29 -25.42 -41.58
C LEU A 31 -35.36 -24.22 -41.81
N LYS A 32 -35.92 -23.04 -42.05
CA LYS A 32 -35.15 -21.83 -42.39
C LYS A 32 -35.45 -20.73 -41.40
N ASN A 33 -34.39 -20.11 -40.88
CA ASN A 33 -34.53 -18.93 -40.03
C ASN A 33 -34.95 -17.69 -40.81
N ALA A 34 -35.20 -16.58 -40.10
CA ALA A 34 -35.54 -15.29 -40.71
C ALA A 34 -34.51 -14.79 -41.74
N GLN A 35 -33.23 -15.20 -41.59
CA GLN A 35 -32.14 -14.87 -42.53
C GLN A 35 -32.05 -15.83 -43.72
N LYS A 36 -33.03 -16.73 -43.89
CA LYS A 36 -33.09 -17.79 -44.92
C LYS A 36 -31.99 -18.86 -44.80
N ALA A 37 -31.22 -18.88 -43.71
CA ALA A 37 -30.25 -19.92 -43.43
C ALA A 37 -30.97 -21.20 -42.97
N VAL A 38 -30.49 -22.35 -43.45
CA VAL A 38 -31.06 -23.66 -43.13
C VAL A 38 -30.54 -24.11 -41.76
N ILE A 39 -31.45 -24.27 -40.80
CA ILE A 39 -31.14 -24.74 -39.43
C ILE A 39 -31.44 -26.23 -39.24
N GLY A 40 -32.04 -26.87 -40.25
CA GLY A 40 -32.40 -28.28 -40.25
C GLY A 40 -33.39 -28.60 -41.36
N HIS A 41 -34.08 -29.72 -41.23
CA HIS A 41 -35.16 -30.11 -42.14
C HIS A 41 -36.24 -30.87 -41.36
N LEU A 42 -37.48 -30.78 -41.85
CA LEU A 42 -38.61 -31.56 -41.37
C LEU A 42 -39.00 -32.54 -42.47
N ALA A 43 -39.08 -33.82 -42.14
CA ALA A 43 -39.32 -34.88 -43.10
C ALA A 43 -40.55 -35.73 -42.73
N LEU A 44 -41.32 -36.09 -43.75
CA LEU A 44 -42.27 -37.20 -43.72
C LEU A 44 -41.60 -38.40 -44.38
N ILE A 45 -41.76 -39.57 -43.76
CA ILE A 45 -41.16 -40.83 -44.18
C ILE A 45 -42.26 -41.90 -44.13
N ASP A 46 -42.41 -42.68 -45.20
CA ASP A 46 -43.35 -43.80 -45.25
C ASP A 46 -42.63 -45.07 -45.73
N THR A 47 -43.11 -46.23 -45.31
CA THR A 47 -42.60 -47.55 -45.72
C THR A 47 -43.20 -48.04 -47.04
N LYS A 48 -44.07 -47.22 -47.64
CA LYS A 48 -44.71 -47.49 -48.94
C LYS A 48 -44.48 -46.35 -49.92
N GLU A 49 -44.60 -46.70 -51.20
CA GLU A 49 -44.65 -45.74 -52.28
C GLU A 49 -45.79 -44.75 -52.04
N ARG A 50 -45.49 -43.46 -52.21
CA ARG A 50 -46.43 -42.37 -52.00
C ARG A 50 -46.22 -41.30 -53.06
N GLN A 51 -47.31 -40.86 -53.66
CA GLN A 51 -47.28 -39.64 -54.47
C GLN A 51 -47.58 -38.44 -53.57
N TRP A 52 -46.59 -37.57 -53.40
CA TRP A 52 -46.75 -36.34 -52.63
C TRP A 52 -47.44 -35.28 -53.48
N ASP A 53 -48.58 -34.79 -53.01
CA ASP A 53 -49.34 -33.76 -53.73
C ASP A 53 -49.03 -32.34 -53.20
N GLY A 54 -49.68 -31.34 -53.82
CA GLY A 54 -49.51 -29.94 -53.40
C GLY A 54 -50.00 -29.67 -51.98
N TRP A 55 -50.94 -30.48 -51.46
CA TRP A 55 -51.45 -30.36 -50.11
C TRP A 55 -50.45 -30.89 -49.09
N ASP A 56 -49.85 -32.07 -49.32
CA ASP A 56 -48.80 -32.64 -48.46
C ASP A 56 -47.63 -31.65 -48.29
N ILE A 57 -47.18 -31.05 -49.40
CA ILE A 57 -46.12 -30.05 -49.40
C ILE A 57 -46.53 -28.82 -48.60
N SER A 58 -47.72 -28.27 -48.85
CA SER A 58 -48.20 -27.06 -48.18
C SER A 58 -48.39 -27.28 -46.68
N ALA A 59 -48.93 -28.44 -46.28
CA ALA A 59 -49.09 -28.83 -44.89
C ALA A 59 -47.73 -28.91 -44.20
N LEU A 60 -46.76 -29.62 -44.80
CA LEU A 60 -45.42 -29.76 -44.24
C LEU A 60 -44.67 -28.42 -44.18
N GLN A 61 -44.87 -27.52 -45.15
CA GLN A 61 -44.33 -26.15 -45.11
C GLN A 61 -44.86 -25.34 -43.92
N LEU A 62 -46.16 -25.45 -43.63
CA LEU A 62 -46.78 -24.76 -42.51
C LEU A 62 -46.21 -25.25 -41.17
N PHE A 63 -46.04 -26.58 -41.03
CA PHE A 63 -45.39 -27.16 -39.86
C PHE A 63 -43.92 -26.76 -39.76
N ALA A 64 -43.18 -26.76 -40.87
CA ALA A 64 -41.79 -26.33 -40.91
C ALA A 64 -41.62 -24.87 -40.45
N LEU A 65 -42.50 -23.97 -40.91
CA LEU A 65 -42.51 -22.57 -40.48
C LEU A 65 -42.74 -22.46 -38.97
N ARG A 66 -43.77 -23.14 -38.45
CA ARG A 66 -44.10 -23.10 -37.01
C ARG A 66 -43.01 -23.71 -36.13
N ALA A 67 -42.42 -24.83 -36.56
CA ALA A 67 -41.33 -25.49 -35.87
C ALA A 67 -40.10 -24.59 -35.80
N THR A 68 -39.76 -23.91 -36.89
CA THR A 68 -38.61 -22.99 -36.92
C THR A 68 -38.78 -21.86 -35.90
N THR A 69 -39.96 -21.22 -35.85
CA THR A 69 -40.23 -20.13 -34.90
C THR A 69 -40.10 -20.59 -33.44
N GLU A 70 -40.67 -21.77 -33.12
CA GLU A 70 -40.60 -22.29 -31.75
C GLU A 70 -39.19 -22.72 -31.36
N MET A 71 -38.41 -23.28 -32.29
CA MET A 71 -36.99 -23.61 -32.07
C MET A 71 -36.15 -22.37 -31.79
N GLU A 72 -36.33 -21.30 -32.57
CA GLU A 72 -35.63 -20.03 -32.36
C GLU A 72 -35.97 -19.42 -31.01
N ARG A 73 -37.27 -19.39 -30.65
CA ARG A 73 -37.73 -18.89 -29.35
C ARG A 73 -37.03 -19.62 -28.20
N ARG A 74 -37.05 -20.95 -28.22
CA ARG A 74 -36.40 -21.78 -27.19
C ARG A 74 -34.89 -21.57 -27.15
N ARG A 75 -34.25 -21.43 -28.31
CA ARG A 75 -32.82 -21.17 -28.40
C ARG A 75 -32.45 -19.84 -27.75
N PHE A 76 -33.18 -18.77 -28.07
CA PHE A 76 -32.94 -17.47 -27.45
C PHE A 76 -33.20 -17.48 -25.94
N GLU A 77 -34.24 -18.18 -25.48
CA GLU A 77 -34.52 -18.35 -24.05
C GLU A 77 -33.39 -19.09 -23.32
N MET A 78 -32.86 -20.16 -23.92
CA MET A 78 -31.71 -20.87 -23.37
C MET A 78 -30.46 -19.98 -23.36
N GLU A 79 -30.15 -19.29 -24.46
CA GLU A 79 -29.01 -18.39 -24.56
C GLU A 79 -29.07 -17.27 -23.52
N LEU A 80 -30.24 -16.64 -23.34
CA LEU A 80 -30.48 -15.62 -22.31
C LEU A 80 -30.30 -16.20 -20.90
N THR A 81 -30.87 -17.37 -20.64
CA THR A 81 -30.78 -18.03 -19.33
C THR A 81 -29.33 -18.35 -18.98
N THR A 82 -28.59 -18.94 -19.93
CA THR A 82 -27.16 -19.25 -19.74
C THR A 82 -26.33 -17.98 -19.56
N ALA A 83 -26.57 -16.93 -20.35
CA ALA A 83 -25.85 -15.67 -20.22
C ALA A 83 -26.09 -15.02 -18.85
N ASN A 84 -27.35 -15.00 -18.38
CA ASN A 84 -27.70 -14.48 -17.06
C ASN A 84 -27.01 -15.27 -15.94
N GLN A 85 -27.02 -16.60 -15.99
CA GLN A 85 -26.33 -17.43 -14.99
C GLN A 85 -24.82 -17.14 -14.93
N VAL A 86 -24.17 -16.99 -16.10
CA VAL A 86 -22.74 -16.65 -16.16
C VAL A 86 -22.48 -15.26 -15.59
N LEU A 87 -23.35 -14.29 -15.89
CA LEU A 87 -23.25 -12.92 -15.34
C LEU A 87 -23.42 -12.91 -13.83
N GLU A 88 -24.43 -13.61 -13.30
CA GLU A 88 -24.67 -13.73 -11.86
C GLU A 88 -23.48 -14.37 -11.15
N GLN A 89 -22.89 -15.42 -11.72
CA GLN A 89 -21.68 -16.04 -11.20
C GLN A 89 -20.52 -15.06 -11.15
N ARG A 90 -20.26 -14.33 -12.24
CA ARG A 90 -19.19 -13.33 -12.30
C ARG A 90 -19.41 -12.18 -11.32
N VAL A 91 -20.65 -11.71 -11.18
CA VAL A 91 -21.00 -10.67 -10.19
C VAL A 91 -20.73 -11.18 -8.78
N ALA A 92 -21.16 -12.40 -8.46
CA ALA A 92 -20.92 -12.99 -7.14
C ALA A 92 -19.42 -13.17 -6.85
N GLU A 93 -18.64 -13.64 -7.81
CA GLU A 93 -17.19 -13.80 -7.70
C GLU A 93 -16.50 -12.44 -7.45
N ARG A 94 -16.74 -11.46 -8.32
CA ARG A 94 -16.12 -10.13 -8.20
C ARG A 94 -16.55 -9.39 -6.93
N THR A 95 -17.80 -9.57 -6.50
CA THR A 95 -18.27 -8.98 -5.24
C THR A 95 -17.53 -9.57 -4.04
N ARG A 96 -17.25 -10.88 -4.02
CA ARG A 96 -16.45 -11.51 -2.96
C ARG A 96 -15.00 -11.01 -2.98
N GLU A 97 -14.37 -10.96 -4.15
CA GLU A 97 -13.01 -10.42 -4.29
C GLU A 97 -12.91 -8.98 -3.77
N LEU A 98 -13.85 -8.12 -4.18
CA LEU A 98 -13.90 -6.73 -3.73
C LEU A 98 -14.13 -6.62 -2.23
N ALA A 99 -14.98 -7.47 -1.65
CA ALA A 99 -15.21 -7.47 -0.21
C ALA A 99 -13.93 -7.82 0.57
N VAL A 100 -13.16 -8.81 0.10
CA VAL A 100 -11.87 -9.18 0.71
C VAL A 100 -10.85 -8.06 0.60
N LEU A 101 -10.69 -7.47 -0.58
CA LEU A 101 -9.76 -6.36 -0.80
C LEU A 101 -10.12 -5.12 0.01
N ASN A 102 -11.41 -4.80 0.11
CA ASN A 102 -11.88 -3.66 0.90
C ASN A 102 -11.58 -3.86 2.39
N ASP A 103 -11.82 -5.06 2.93
CA ASP A 103 -11.46 -5.37 4.32
C ASP A 103 -9.95 -5.27 4.56
N GLN A 104 -9.11 -5.71 3.61
CA GLN A 104 -7.66 -5.53 3.70
C GLN A 104 -7.25 -4.05 3.70
N LEU A 105 -7.79 -3.26 2.77
CA LEU A 105 -7.50 -1.83 2.67
C LEU A 105 -7.93 -1.07 3.93
N LEU A 106 -9.11 -1.38 4.48
CA LEU A 106 -9.59 -0.78 5.72
C LEU A 106 -8.69 -1.14 6.91
N ARG A 107 -8.10 -2.34 6.94
CA ARG A 107 -7.10 -2.71 7.94
C ARG A 107 -5.81 -1.92 7.78
N GLU A 108 -5.33 -1.69 6.56
CA GLU A 108 -4.12 -0.88 6.31
C GLU A 108 -4.32 0.58 6.71
N ILE A 109 -5.42 1.20 6.29
CA ILE A 109 -5.77 2.58 6.67
C ILE A 109 -5.85 2.73 8.18
N ARG A 110 -6.39 1.73 8.88
CA ARG A 110 -6.46 1.75 10.35
C ARG A 110 -5.07 1.72 10.97
N ARG A 111 -4.19 0.84 10.51
CA ARG A 111 -2.80 0.75 11.02
C ARG A 111 -2.02 2.03 10.77
N GLU A 112 -2.15 2.64 9.60
CA GLU A 112 -1.46 3.89 9.30
C GLU A 112 -1.92 5.02 10.24
N ARG A 113 -3.23 5.10 10.50
CA ARG A 113 -3.77 6.05 11.47
C ARG A 113 -3.29 5.78 12.89
N GLU A 114 -3.23 4.53 13.32
CA GLU A 114 -2.71 4.15 14.64
C GLU A 114 -1.25 4.58 14.79
N LEU A 115 -0.39 4.25 13.82
CA LEU A 115 1.02 4.65 13.82
C LEU A 115 1.20 6.17 13.79
N SER A 116 0.39 6.87 12.98
CA SER A 116 0.43 8.34 12.93
C SER A 116 0.00 8.97 14.24
N ASN A 117 -1.01 8.42 14.92
CA ASN A 117 -1.46 8.90 16.22
C ASN A 117 -0.41 8.62 17.30
N GLU A 118 0.17 7.41 17.33
CA GLU A 118 1.26 7.07 18.25
C GLU A 118 2.46 8.00 18.08
N LEU A 119 2.84 8.29 16.83
CA LEU A 119 3.91 9.24 16.52
C LEU A 119 3.56 10.65 17.00
N ALA A 120 2.34 11.13 16.74
CA ALA A 120 1.89 12.45 17.16
C ALA A 120 1.83 12.59 18.69
N GLU A 121 1.33 11.56 19.40
CA GLU A 121 1.32 11.52 20.86
C GLU A 121 2.74 11.51 21.44
N SER A 122 3.63 10.70 20.87
CA SER A 122 5.03 10.66 21.28
C SER A 122 5.75 11.99 21.03
N GLU A 123 5.51 12.62 19.87
CA GLU A 123 6.08 13.93 19.53
C GLU A 123 5.58 15.01 20.49
N ALA A 124 4.27 15.03 20.78
CA ALA A 124 3.67 15.97 21.73
C ALA A 124 4.24 15.78 23.15
N LEU A 125 4.37 14.52 23.60
CA LEU A 125 4.98 14.20 24.88
C LEU A 125 6.45 14.64 24.94
N PHE A 126 7.24 14.33 23.91
CA PHE A 126 8.64 14.76 23.84
C PHE A 126 8.77 16.29 23.86
N ARG A 127 7.89 16.99 23.15
CA ARG A 127 7.84 18.46 23.15
C ARG A 127 7.57 19.01 24.55
N SER A 128 6.60 18.47 25.27
CA SER A 128 6.32 18.86 26.66
C SER A 128 7.51 18.56 27.57
N LEU A 129 8.08 17.34 27.53
CA LEU A 129 9.24 16.98 28.36
C LEU A 129 10.46 17.87 28.10
N PHE A 130 10.68 18.27 26.84
CA PHE A 130 11.75 19.20 26.48
C PHE A 130 11.49 20.60 27.03
N ASP A 131 10.29 21.15 26.81
CA ASP A 131 9.92 22.51 27.21
C ASP A 131 9.78 22.69 28.73
N ASP A 132 9.31 21.67 29.43
CA ASP A 132 9.10 21.68 30.89
C ASP A 132 10.34 21.25 31.68
N SER A 133 11.42 20.87 30.99
CA SER A 133 12.70 20.59 31.64
C SER A 133 13.21 21.84 32.39
N PRO A 134 13.59 21.72 33.68
CA PRO A 134 14.08 22.85 34.46
C PRO A 134 15.52 23.26 34.08
N MET A 135 16.19 22.51 33.20
CA MET A 135 17.56 22.78 32.74
C MET A 135 17.55 23.40 31.35
N SER A 136 18.54 24.24 31.03
CA SER A 136 18.71 24.78 29.67
C SER A 136 19.08 23.66 28.68
N VAL A 137 18.23 23.38 27.69
CA VAL A 137 18.46 22.32 26.69
C VAL A 137 18.40 22.89 25.28
N TRP A 138 19.38 22.51 24.45
CA TRP A 138 19.54 22.94 23.07
C TRP A 138 19.52 21.72 22.14
N GLU A 139 18.67 21.75 21.14
CA GLU A 139 18.67 20.79 20.04
C GLU A 139 19.41 21.41 18.85
N VAL A 140 20.52 20.81 18.48
CA VAL A 140 21.41 21.29 17.43
C VAL A 140 21.57 20.23 16.35
N ASP A 141 21.41 20.63 15.09
CA ASP A 141 21.73 19.82 13.93
C ASP A 141 23.21 20.02 13.59
N LEU A 142 23.95 18.93 13.70
CA LEU A 142 25.39 18.89 13.49
C LEU A 142 25.76 18.20 12.18
N SER A 143 24.79 17.90 11.31
CA SER A 143 25.01 17.09 10.11
C SER A 143 26.07 17.73 9.18
N ALA A 144 26.06 19.06 9.06
CA ALA A 144 27.04 19.81 8.27
C ALA A 144 28.36 20.06 9.04
N ALA A 145 28.30 20.23 10.36
CA ALA A 145 29.47 20.49 11.20
C ALA A 145 30.32 19.22 11.44
N LYS A 146 29.68 18.05 11.56
CA LYS A 146 30.33 16.77 11.85
C LYS A 146 31.51 16.43 10.92
N PRO A 147 31.39 16.44 9.57
CA PRO A 147 32.53 16.14 8.70
C PRO A 147 33.67 17.17 8.82
N LEU A 148 33.34 18.44 9.10
CA LEU A 148 34.35 19.48 9.34
C LEU A 148 35.14 19.21 10.64
N ILE A 149 34.44 18.83 11.71
CA ILE A 149 35.04 18.47 13.00
C ILE A 149 35.88 17.19 12.87
N GLU A 150 35.37 16.17 12.19
CA GLU A 150 36.10 14.92 11.96
C GLU A 150 37.42 15.17 11.20
N THR A 151 37.40 16.03 10.17
CA THR A 151 38.60 16.43 9.44
C THR A 151 39.64 17.11 10.35
N LEU A 152 39.19 17.82 11.38
CA LEU A 152 40.07 18.51 12.35
C LEU A 152 40.61 17.59 13.43
N ALA A 153 39.78 16.62 13.86
CA ALA A 153 40.05 15.68 14.93
C ALA A 153 40.95 14.50 14.51
N LEU A 154 40.96 14.12 13.21
CA LEU A 154 41.76 13.02 12.65
C LEU A 154 43.28 13.07 12.92
N ASN A 155 43.77 14.19 13.47
CA ASN A 155 45.18 14.43 13.72
C ASN A 155 45.58 14.40 15.21
N GLY A 156 44.65 14.08 16.13
CA GLY A 156 44.97 13.92 17.57
C GLY A 156 45.40 15.20 18.31
N VAL A 157 45.17 16.38 17.73
CA VAL A 157 45.53 17.70 18.29
C VAL A 157 44.29 18.38 18.88
N GLU A 158 44.46 19.11 19.99
CA GLU A 158 43.40 19.93 20.62
C GLU A 158 42.64 20.80 19.60
N LEU A 159 41.36 20.49 19.41
CA LEU A 159 40.43 21.20 18.51
C LEU A 159 40.41 22.71 18.77
N ARG A 160 40.44 23.13 20.04
CA ARG A 160 40.39 24.54 20.47
C ARG A 160 41.56 25.36 19.89
N SER A 161 42.79 24.91 20.13
CA SER A 161 44.00 25.61 19.67
C SER A 161 44.06 25.79 18.15
N ARG A 162 43.44 24.87 17.39
CA ARG A 162 43.38 24.94 15.93
C ARG A 162 42.34 25.92 15.42
N LEU A 163 41.19 25.98 16.07
CA LEU A 163 40.14 26.94 15.73
C LEU A 163 40.59 28.37 16.07
N ASP A 164 41.28 28.58 17.19
CA ASP A 164 41.81 29.90 17.59
C ASP A 164 42.86 30.45 16.60
N ARG A 165 43.57 29.58 15.87
CA ARG A 165 44.60 29.97 14.88
C ARG A 165 44.04 30.19 13.47
N ASP A 166 42.79 29.82 13.23
CA ASP A 166 42.15 29.89 11.91
C ASP A 166 40.71 30.41 12.03
N PRO A 167 40.55 31.75 12.11
CA PRO A 167 39.26 32.39 12.27
C PRO A 167 38.28 32.09 11.13
N GLU A 168 38.76 31.93 9.90
CA GLU A 168 37.91 31.60 8.75
C GLU A 168 37.29 30.21 8.89
N ARG A 169 38.09 29.24 9.36
CA ARG A 169 37.62 27.88 9.61
C ARG A 169 36.70 27.79 10.82
N GLN A 170 36.98 28.56 11.88
CA GLN A 170 36.07 28.70 13.02
C GLN A 170 34.72 29.26 12.56
N GLN A 171 34.72 30.29 11.72
CA GLN A 171 33.51 30.88 11.16
C GLN A 171 32.72 29.85 10.34
N ARG A 172 33.37 29.13 9.42
CA ARG A 172 32.72 28.07 8.63
C ARG A 172 32.14 26.95 9.48
N LEU A 173 32.80 26.62 10.59
CA LEU A 173 32.32 25.62 11.51
C LEU A 173 31.09 26.14 12.27
N LEU A 174 31.13 27.37 12.79
CA LEU A 174 30.00 28.03 13.45
C LEU A 174 28.79 28.16 12.53
N ASP A 175 29.00 28.53 11.25
CA ASP A 175 27.94 28.61 10.24
C ASP A 175 27.32 27.24 9.91
N ALA A 176 28.02 26.14 10.21
CA ALA A 176 27.53 24.79 10.01
C ALA A 176 26.72 24.23 11.21
N PHE A 177 26.72 24.91 12.36
CA PHE A 177 25.84 24.58 13.48
C PHE A 177 24.46 25.19 13.25
N VAL A 178 23.42 24.36 13.23
CA VAL A 178 22.04 24.83 13.10
C VAL A 178 21.27 24.51 14.38
N VAL A 179 20.93 25.53 15.15
CA VAL A 179 20.02 25.36 16.30
C VAL A 179 18.62 25.07 15.75
N ARG A 180 18.09 23.89 16.08
CA ARG A 180 16.73 23.48 15.70
C ARG A 180 15.71 23.96 16.71
N ARG A 181 16.04 23.88 18.00
CA ARG A 181 15.13 24.20 19.09
C ARG A 181 15.87 24.48 20.39
N ILE A 182 15.26 25.29 21.25
CA ILE A 182 15.70 25.56 22.62
C ILE A 182 14.48 25.55 23.53
N ASN A 183 14.66 25.12 24.78
CA ASN A 183 13.55 24.99 25.72
C ASN A 183 13.27 26.28 26.51
N ARG A 184 12.18 26.29 27.27
CA ARG A 184 11.77 27.46 28.06
C ARG A 184 12.81 27.86 29.11
N ALA A 185 13.49 26.91 29.72
CA ALA A 185 14.55 27.19 30.69
C ALA A 185 15.74 27.94 30.05
N THR A 186 16.11 27.61 28.81
CA THR A 186 17.11 28.38 28.04
C THR A 186 16.65 29.82 27.81
N LEU A 187 15.42 30.02 27.35
CA LEU A 187 14.88 31.38 27.15
C LEU A 187 14.91 32.20 28.44
N ALA A 188 14.52 31.59 29.56
CA ALA A 188 14.54 32.24 30.87
C ALA A 188 15.98 32.58 31.32
N LEU A 189 16.93 31.68 31.09
CA LEU A 189 18.34 31.88 31.43
C LEU A 189 18.96 33.08 30.69
N TYR A 190 18.70 33.16 29.37
CA TYR A 190 19.20 34.26 28.53
C TYR A 190 18.28 35.48 28.53
N GLN A 191 17.14 35.40 29.23
CA GLN A 191 16.12 36.46 29.33
C GLN A 191 15.60 36.94 27.98
N VAL A 192 15.39 36.02 27.04
CA VAL A 192 14.89 36.34 25.69
C VAL A 192 13.52 35.74 25.43
N ALA A 193 12.61 36.53 24.83
CA ALA A 193 11.24 36.12 24.57
C ALA A 193 11.07 35.29 23.28
N ASP A 194 11.83 35.61 22.22
CA ASP A 194 11.77 34.92 20.94
C ASP A 194 12.96 33.95 20.79
N PRO A 195 12.72 32.63 20.68
CA PRO A 195 13.77 31.64 20.48
C PRO A 195 14.68 31.90 19.28
N ARG A 196 14.15 32.54 18.22
CA ARG A 196 14.89 32.77 16.99
C ARG A 196 16.11 33.68 17.17
N THR A 197 16.10 34.51 18.21
CA THR A 197 17.23 35.37 18.57
C THR A 197 18.48 34.58 18.98
N LEU A 198 18.29 33.35 19.48
CA LEU A 198 19.35 32.45 19.92
C LEU A 198 19.68 31.38 18.84
N PHE A 199 19.02 31.42 17.67
CA PHE A 199 19.29 30.47 16.58
C PHE A 199 20.56 30.82 15.79
N ASP A 200 20.99 32.09 15.83
CA ASP A 200 22.34 32.44 15.42
C ASP A 200 23.29 32.19 16.59
N VAL A 201 24.02 31.07 16.53
CA VAL A 201 25.02 30.70 17.55
C VAL A 201 26.04 31.83 17.73
N ARG A 202 26.32 32.62 16.68
CA ARG A 202 27.28 33.72 16.74
C ARG A 202 26.80 34.82 17.68
N ALA A 203 25.51 35.15 17.64
CA ALA A 203 24.89 36.19 18.46
C ALA A 203 24.99 35.90 19.97
N VAL A 204 25.06 34.63 20.35
CA VAL A 204 25.17 34.17 21.75
C VAL A 204 26.64 34.09 22.20
N THR A 205 27.58 34.07 21.26
CA THR A 205 29.03 33.91 21.50
C THR A 205 29.85 35.21 21.40
N THR A 206 29.24 36.34 21.04
CA THR A 206 29.95 37.59 20.70
C THR A 206 30.33 38.49 21.88
N ASP A 207 29.80 38.28 23.08
CA ASP A 207 30.39 38.90 24.27
C ASP A 207 31.54 38.02 24.75
N ALA A 208 32.73 38.60 24.85
CA ALA A 208 33.99 37.93 25.15
C ALA A 208 33.83 36.87 26.26
N ALA A 209 33.73 35.60 25.87
CA ALA A 209 33.53 34.44 26.74
C ALA A 209 32.20 34.37 27.54
N THR A 210 31.06 34.23 26.88
CA THR A 210 29.99 33.35 27.41
C THR A 210 30.48 31.89 27.30
N ALA A 211 31.14 31.45 28.36
CA ALA A 211 31.96 30.24 28.54
C ALA A 211 31.29 28.86 28.28
N PHE A 212 30.11 28.78 27.67
CA PHE A 212 29.36 27.52 27.51
C PHE A 212 29.29 26.99 26.06
N GLY A 213 29.25 27.84 25.04
CA GLY A 213 29.07 27.38 23.64
C GLY A 213 30.30 26.68 23.03
N LEU A 214 31.48 27.30 23.12
CA LEU A 214 32.73 26.77 22.57
C LEU A 214 33.45 25.76 23.49
N SER A 215 33.13 25.71 24.79
CA SER A 215 33.65 24.65 25.68
C SER A 215 33.03 23.29 25.37
N THR A 216 31.78 23.27 24.90
CA THR A 216 31.06 22.04 24.54
C THR A 216 31.65 21.37 23.30
N ILE A 217 32.08 22.13 22.29
CA ILE A 217 32.82 21.60 21.12
C ILE A 217 34.20 21.08 21.53
N ALA A 218 34.86 21.73 22.50
CA ALA A 218 36.17 21.33 22.99
C ALA A 218 36.16 20.02 23.81
N HIS A 219 35.02 19.64 24.40
CA HIS A 219 34.85 18.37 25.13
C HIS A 219 34.26 17.23 24.28
N TRP A 220 34.22 17.39 22.95
CA TRP A 220 33.73 16.34 22.05
C TRP A 220 34.59 15.08 22.22
N PRO A 221 34.03 13.95 22.68
CA PRO A 221 34.82 12.75 22.88
C PRO A 221 35.26 12.24 21.50
N MET A 222 36.57 12.16 21.27
CA MET A 222 37.16 11.72 19.99
C MET A 222 36.92 10.22 19.67
N ALA A 223 36.01 9.56 20.39
CA ALA A 223 35.49 8.21 20.15
C ALA A 223 34.19 8.05 20.97
N PRO A 224 33.28 7.10 20.63
CA PRO A 224 32.20 6.73 21.54
C PRO A 224 32.81 6.02 22.76
N THR A 225 33.22 6.78 23.77
CA THR A 225 33.50 6.21 25.08
C THR A 225 32.14 5.86 25.68
N VAL A 226 31.85 4.56 25.75
CA VAL A 226 30.84 4.05 26.68
C VAL A 226 31.25 4.55 28.06
N VAL A 227 30.56 5.57 28.56
CA VAL A 227 30.74 6.06 29.93
C VAL A 227 30.04 5.02 30.80
N PRO A 228 30.75 4.20 31.59
CA PRO A 228 30.08 3.37 32.58
C PRO A 228 29.41 4.31 33.57
N GLU A 229 28.15 4.03 33.93
CA GLU A 229 27.36 4.78 34.91
C GLU A 229 28.24 5.18 36.10
N ARG A 230 28.61 6.46 36.16
CA ARG A 230 29.31 6.99 37.32
C ARG A 230 28.28 7.14 38.42
N SER A 231 28.47 6.39 39.49
CA SER A 231 27.80 6.60 40.76
C SER A 231 28.00 8.04 41.22
N ILE A 232 26.90 8.79 41.31
CA ILE A 232 26.89 10.15 41.84
C ILE A 232 27.06 10.04 43.36
N THR A 233 28.23 10.41 43.88
CA THR A 233 28.44 10.57 45.33
C THR A 233 28.07 11.99 45.76
N CYS A 234 27.07 12.08 46.64
CA CYS A 234 26.54 13.33 47.19
C CYS A 234 27.52 13.97 48.19
N ARG A 235 27.74 15.30 48.09
CA ARG A 235 28.74 16.07 48.85
C ARG A 235 28.27 16.53 50.24
N ARG A 236 27.30 15.84 50.84
CA ARG A 236 26.90 16.00 52.24
C ARG A 236 26.71 14.60 52.80
N GLY A 237 27.54 14.21 53.77
CA GLY A 237 27.61 12.86 54.33
C GLY A 237 26.35 12.41 55.08
N VAL A 238 25.25 12.24 54.35
CA VAL A 238 24.01 11.59 54.80
C VAL A 238 23.57 10.68 53.67
N SER A 239 23.54 9.38 53.95
CA SER A 239 23.01 8.36 53.05
C SER A 239 21.55 8.64 52.73
N CYS A 240 21.22 8.92 51.46
CA CYS A 240 19.83 8.85 51.01
C CYS A 240 19.68 7.60 50.15
N ALA A 241 19.02 6.61 50.75
CA ALA A 241 18.63 5.36 50.16
C ALA A 241 17.63 5.59 49.00
N THR A 242 17.82 4.85 47.91
CA THR A 242 16.73 4.25 47.12
C THR A 242 15.50 5.15 46.86
N CYS A 243 15.54 5.97 45.81
CA CYS A 243 14.29 6.40 45.16
C CYS A 243 14.04 5.49 43.95
N SER A 244 13.50 4.33 44.26
CA SER A 244 12.98 3.33 43.33
C SER A 244 11.87 3.91 42.45
N PHE A 245 12.14 4.12 41.17
CA PHE A 245 11.09 4.29 40.17
C PHE A 245 10.61 2.90 39.72
N ARG A 246 9.55 2.39 40.36
CA ARG A 246 8.75 1.26 39.85
C ARG A 246 7.72 1.82 38.87
N GLY A 247 7.88 1.53 37.58
CA GLY A 247 6.89 1.79 36.52
C GLY A 247 7.00 0.72 35.43
N PRO A 248 5.90 0.31 34.77
CA PRO A 248 5.82 -0.92 34.01
C PRO A 248 6.19 -0.68 32.53
N TYR A 249 7.46 -0.47 32.22
CA TYR A 249 7.90 -0.48 30.82
C TYR A 249 8.93 -1.58 30.59
N ARG A 250 8.50 -2.62 29.86
CA ARG A 250 9.37 -3.68 29.34
C ARG A 250 10.47 -3.04 28.49
N ARG A 251 11.70 -3.55 28.67
CA ARG A 251 12.85 -3.29 27.80
C ARG A 251 12.43 -3.48 26.35
N THR A 252 12.40 -2.38 25.60
CA THR A 252 12.31 -2.42 24.15
C THR A 252 13.53 -1.70 23.64
N THR A 253 14.44 -2.46 23.05
CA THR A 253 15.67 -1.96 22.43
C THR A 253 15.26 -1.17 21.19
N VAL A 254 15.28 0.17 21.28
CA VAL A 254 15.02 1.04 20.12
C VAL A 254 16.32 1.14 19.31
N PRO A 255 16.32 0.79 18.01
CA PRO A 255 17.49 1.02 17.17
C PRO A 255 17.67 2.52 16.97
N ILE A 256 18.86 3.02 17.29
CA ILE A 256 19.25 4.42 17.08
C ILE A 256 19.22 4.69 15.57
N GLY A 257 18.15 5.34 15.11
CA GLY A 257 18.08 5.94 13.79
C GLY A 257 19.17 7.01 13.66
N ARG A 258 19.91 6.96 12.55
CA ARG A 258 21.05 7.82 12.25
C ARG A 258 20.66 9.30 12.34
N GLY A 259 21.32 10.07 13.21
CA GLY A 259 21.53 11.51 12.95
C GLY A 259 21.30 12.53 14.08
N CYS A 260 20.64 12.20 15.19
CA CYS A 260 20.38 13.18 16.26
C CYS A 260 21.28 12.94 17.49
N SER A 261 21.97 13.98 17.95
CA SER A 261 22.73 13.98 19.21
C SER A 261 22.11 15.04 20.14
N LEU A 262 21.38 14.59 21.17
CA LEU A 262 20.89 15.45 22.25
C LEU A 262 22.09 15.79 23.16
N LEU A 263 22.48 17.07 23.18
CA LEU A 263 23.48 17.61 24.11
C LEU A 263 22.74 18.14 25.34
N SER A 264 22.70 17.33 26.41
CA SER A 264 22.26 17.79 27.74
C SER A 264 23.45 18.42 28.46
N LEU A 265 23.40 19.74 28.66
CA LEU A 265 24.39 20.48 29.44
C LEU A 265 23.77 20.80 30.82
N ILE A 266 24.41 20.27 31.88
CA ILE A 266 24.13 20.64 33.29
C ILE A 266 24.84 21.94 33.60
#